data_AF-A0A229UH01-F1
#
_entry.id   AF-A0A229UH01-F1
#
_cell.length_a   1.000
_cell.length_b   1.000
_cell.length_c   1.000
_cell.angle_alpha   90.00
_cell.angle_beta   90.00
_cell.angle_gamma   90.00
#
_symmetry.space_group_name_H-M   'P 1'
#
loop_
_entity.id
_entity.type
_entity.pdbx_description
1 polymer ?
#
loop_
_entity_poly.entity_id
_entity_poly.type
_entity_poly.pdbx_seq_one_letter_code
_entity_poly.pdbx_strand_id
1 'polypeptide(L)'
;MKKRILSILIMLSVFLSMAIPGFAASSNVSVDNKSREFEIGRVNISSVPLPSYVKLKKGTYTYSGKVLISYNTDADIGTTDYYNLAVLNDDGTNFKSIFSGIIPTKPKANGIRYMPFQDNKRLLLGDYVLECSPSLDNCKSNKLVPVVYPSILENDARTTNHWSEIIIAPDNKHMSWTMLRSDLGAAAAIGVLERKSDTYVIENAQLISTVPYFKNDPKNPGFIIPQTLRGGEVKQFVRGGSAISVVGQKLYNTTDSLVQDLTSEKVTQITYTPGYDETTIFSPDERLGIVMSTRFSNHTDPAIFGVMPRPYASYTSAGLTSFLYTYAVTGVRKFRAGNIGPVLIDIKRSMNEPEYKGVQLTTDENWVFASPMSWHPDGKRALWAERYRGTDSQMRLQVAKLLDYKPNKPIPYKKTPDNIPYGIKDLTVLNNVNPNVEGKIEGKHSGYIAYTRTVSPNYTGKTVSQYVNFSDDGVNFYNGYEKLNYNYASESRYEANIQLTGIKPGEMNLRATFSVLGGATPAKLLFDIDSDGKPKSYGYTKYGGKTLNIEDLLQ
;
A
#
# COMPACT_ATOMS: atom_id res chain seq x y z
N MET A 1 -45.10 23.60 -13.16
CA MET A 1 -46.48 24.14 -13.15
C MET A 1 -47.34 23.13 -12.41
N LYS A 2 -48.08 23.36 -11.32
CA LYS A 2 -48.55 24.48 -10.49
C LYS A 2 -48.56 23.92 -9.02
N LYS A 3 -48.00 24.54 -7.97
CA LYS A 3 -48.56 25.61 -7.08
C LYS A 3 -50.03 25.32 -6.67
N ARG A 4 -50.52 25.40 -5.42
CA ARG A 4 -50.10 26.05 -4.15
C ARG A 4 -51.23 25.76 -3.10
N ILE A 5 -51.00 25.60 -1.78
CA ILE A 5 -51.30 26.54 -0.64
C ILE A 5 -51.46 25.63 0.60
N LEU A 6 -50.65 25.68 1.68
CA LEU A 6 -50.42 26.69 2.74
C LEU A 6 -51.53 26.73 3.81
N SER A 7 -51.15 26.42 5.07
CA SER A 7 -51.67 27.07 6.29
C SER A 7 -50.56 27.14 7.35
N ILE A 8 -50.50 28.29 8.01
CA ILE A 8 -49.51 28.84 8.95
C ILE A 8 -50.22 29.15 10.27
N LEU A 9 -49.52 29.05 11.42
CA LEU A 9 -49.49 29.98 12.58
C LEU A 9 -48.55 29.36 13.66
N ILE A 10 -47.41 29.93 14.13
CA ILE A 10 -46.98 31.21 14.76
C ILE A 10 -47.14 31.26 16.29
N MET A 11 -46.00 31.35 17.00
CA MET A 11 -45.58 32.36 18.02
C MET A 11 -44.21 31.91 18.56
N LEU A 12 -43.06 32.57 18.41
CA LEU A 12 -42.59 33.96 18.64
C LEU A 12 -42.41 34.36 20.11
N SER A 13 -41.15 34.49 20.55
CA SER A 13 -40.72 35.55 21.48
C SER A 13 -39.22 35.82 21.27
N VAL A 14 -38.93 37.06 20.91
CA VAL A 14 -37.62 37.69 20.72
C VAL A 14 -37.42 38.66 21.88
N PHE A 15 -36.21 38.81 22.41
CA PHE A 15 -35.64 40.15 22.65
C PHE A 15 -34.10 40.17 22.63
N LEU A 16 -33.63 41.12 21.81
CA LEU A 16 -32.32 41.73 21.56
C LEU A 16 -31.46 42.04 22.81
N SER A 17 -30.12 41.95 22.72
CA SER A 17 -29.21 43.00 22.21
C SER A 17 -27.76 42.84 22.69
N MET A 18 -26.87 43.51 21.94
CA MET A 18 -25.51 44.00 22.25
C MET A 18 -24.32 43.14 21.82
N ALA A 19 -23.73 43.60 20.72
CA ALA A 19 -22.38 43.31 20.28
C ALA A 19 -21.37 44.23 20.99
N ILE A 20 -20.22 43.68 21.41
CA ILE A 20 -18.90 44.36 21.48
C ILE A 20 -17.82 43.29 21.15
N PRO A 21 -16.76 43.65 20.39
CA PRO A 21 -15.75 42.71 19.91
C PRO A 21 -14.61 42.51 20.93
N GLY A 22 -14.12 41.28 21.06
CA GLY A 22 -12.97 40.95 21.92
C GLY A 22 -11.97 40.09 21.15
N PHE A 23 -10.77 40.64 20.97
CA PHE A 23 -9.63 40.09 20.25
C PHE A 23 -9.29 38.64 20.62
N ALA A 24 -9.16 37.78 19.60
CA ALA A 24 -8.52 36.47 19.74
C ALA A 24 -7.00 36.67 19.86
N ALA A 25 -6.47 36.53 21.08
CA ALA A 25 -5.04 36.46 21.32
C ALA A 25 -4.51 35.09 20.89
N SER A 26 -3.63 35.09 19.89
CA SER A 26 -2.81 33.95 19.51
C SER A 26 -1.84 33.61 20.64
N SER A 27 -1.99 32.45 21.26
CA SER A 27 -0.98 31.92 22.17
C SER A 27 0.10 31.19 21.37
N ASN A 28 1.20 31.91 21.10
CA ASN A 28 2.45 31.29 20.67
C ASN A 28 3.12 30.63 21.87
N VAL A 29 3.10 29.29 21.92
CA VAL A 29 3.96 28.53 22.82
C VAL A 29 5.27 28.24 22.08
N SER A 30 6.31 28.98 22.41
CA SER A 30 7.68 28.69 21.95
C SER A 30 8.37 27.78 22.96
N VAL A 31 8.48 26.49 22.64
CA VAL A 31 9.45 25.60 23.29
C VAL A 31 10.74 25.66 22.47
N ASP A 32 11.78 26.21 23.08
CA ASP A 32 13.12 26.28 22.50
C ASP A 32 13.77 24.89 22.61
N ASN A 33 13.95 24.20 21.48
CA ASN A 33 14.60 22.89 21.42
C ASN A 33 15.58 22.83 20.26
N LYS A 34 16.85 22.55 20.57
CA LYS A 34 17.98 22.40 19.64
C LYS A 34 17.89 21.14 18.76
N SER A 35 16.72 20.79 18.22
CA SER A 35 16.45 19.59 17.39
C SER A 35 16.09 19.88 15.93
N ARG A 36 16.33 21.10 15.43
CA ARG A 36 15.84 21.60 14.13
C ARG A 36 16.37 20.90 12.86
N GLU A 37 17.25 19.90 12.93
CA GLU A 37 17.73 19.21 11.72
C GLU A 37 16.68 18.27 11.06
N PHE A 38 15.64 17.84 11.81
CA PHE A 38 14.71 16.79 11.38
C PHE A 38 13.23 17.21 11.30
N GLU A 39 12.92 18.51 11.29
CA GLU A 39 11.54 18.94 11.13
C GLU A 39 11.13 19.01 9.65
N ILE A 40 10.05 18.30 9.32
CA ILE A 40 9.36 18.36 8.02
C ILE A 40 8.88 19.79 7.70
N GLY A 41 8.62 20.59 8.74
CA GLY A 41 8.16 21.97 8.64
C GLY A 41 6.68 22.07 8.26
N ARG A 42 6.27 23.28 7.86
CA ARG A 42 4.89 23.55 7.45
C ARG A 42 4.59 22.93 6.10
N VAL A 43 3.39 22.37 5.98
CA VAL A 43 2.85 21.79 4.74
C VAL A 43 1.64 22.59 4.31
N ASN A 44 1.60 23.01 3.04
CA ASN A 44 0.42 23.61 2.42
C ASN A 44 -0.17 22.62 1.41
N ILE A 45 -1.48 22.39 1.48
CA ILE A 45 -2.17 21.45 0.59
C ILE A 45 -3.16 22.21 -0.27
N SER A 46 -3.14 21.93 -1.57
CA SER A 46 -3.99 22.56 -2.56
C SER A 46 -4.39 21.59 -3.65
N SER A 47 -5.58 21.77 -4.20
CA SER A 47 -6.03 21.01 -5.36
C SER A 47 -5.48 21.59 -6.66
N VAL A 48 -5.09 20.71 -7.60
CA VAL A 48 -4.70 21.13 -8.95
C VAL A 48 -5.97 21.50 -9.72
N PRO A 49 -6.12 22.76 -10.18
CA PRO A 49 -7.24 23.15 -11.03
C PRO A 49 -7.21 22.38 -12.35
N LEU A 50 -8.35 21.85 -12.78
CA LEU A 50 -8.51 21.17 -14.06
C LEU A 50 -9.58 21.89 -14.89
N PRO A 51 -9.47 21.88 -16.24
CA PRO A 51 -10.55 22.36 -17.10
C PRO A 51 -11.88 21.65 -16.77
N SER A 52 -13.01 22.36 -16.85
CA SER A 52 -14.32 21.84 -16.41
C SER A 52 -14.80 20.59 -17.18
N TYR A 53 -14.34 20.40 -18.41
CA TYR A 53 -14.66 19.24 -19.24
C TYR A 53 -13.82 17.99 -18.89
N VAL A 54 -12.80 18.12 -18.03
CA VAL A 54 -11.88 17.03 -17.66
C VAL A 54 -12.46 16.23 -16.50
N LYS A 55 -12.76 14.96 -16.75
CA LYS A 55 -13.10 13.97 -15.73
C LYS A 55 -11.85 13.16 -15.39
N LEU A 56 -11.17 13.57 -14.33
CA LEU A 56 -9.92 12.95 -13.87
C LEU A 56 -10.11 11.45 -13.57
N LYS A 57 -9.14 10.65 -14.00
CA LYS A 57 -9.02 9.22 -13.62
C LYS A 57 -7.81 8.95 -12.72
N LYS A 58 -6.64 9.51 -13.05
CA LYS A 58 -5.38 9.36 -12.31
C LYS A 58 -4.48 10.56 -12.58
N GLY A 59 -3.49 10.78 -11.72
CA GLY A 59 -2.40 11.70 -11.99
C GLY A 59 -1.12 11.36 -11.22
N THR A 60 0.02 11.77 -11.76
CA THR A 60 1.37 11.56 -11.22
C THR A 60 2.30 12.68 -11.71
N TYR A 61 3.39 12.96 -11.02
CA TYR A 61 4.46 13.77 -11.57
C TYR A 61 5.27 13.03 -12.65
N THR A 62 5.73 13.77 -13.65
CA THR A 62 6.81 13.38 -14.56
C THR A 62 8.18 13.75 -13.96
N TYR A 63 9.26 13.21 -14.54
CA TYR A 63 10.62 13.57 -14.14
C TYR A 63 11.05 14.99 -14.57
N SER A 64 10.27 15.66 -15.44
CA SER A 64 10.43 17.10 -15.74
C SER A 64 9.71 18.00 -14.72
N GLY A 65 8.90 17.42 -13.84
CA GLY A 65 8.12 18.17 -12.84
C GLY A 65 6.76 18.66 -13.32
N LYS A 66 6.27 18.16 -14.46
CA LYS A 66 4.88 18.36 -14.87
C LYS A 66 3.97 17.36 -14.19
N VAL A 67 2.71 17.73 -14.02
CA VAL A 67 1.66 16.77 -13.69
C VAL A 67 1.27 16.07 -14.98
N LEU A 68 1.31 14.74 -14.99
CA LEU A 68 0.71 13.87 -16.00
C LEU A 68 -0.64 13.41 -15.46
N ILE A 69 -1.69 13.52 -16.29
CA ILE A 69 -3.02 13.02 -15.95
C ILE A 69 -3.56 12.09 -17.02
N SER A 70 -4.40 11.17 -16.58
CA SER A 70 -5.35 10.49 -17.45
C SER A 70 -6.77 10.96 -17.16
N TYR A 71 -7.54 11.20 -18.20
CA TYR A 71 -8.89 11.73 -18.07
C TYR A 71 -9.83 11.25 -19.17
N ASN A 72 -11.12 11.42 -18.91
CA ASN A 72 -12.17 11.31 -19.91
C ASN A 72 -12.85 12.67 -20.09
N THR A 73 -13.49 12.85 -21.22
CA THR A 73 -14.50 13.87 -21.47
C THR A 73 -15.87 13.19 -21.57
N ASP A 74 -16.94 13.97 -21.66
CA ASP A 74 -18.29 13.43 -21.90
C ASP A 74 -18.39 12.61 -23.19
N ALA A 75 -17.59 12.94 -24.21
CA ALA A 75 -17.59 12.24 -25.48
C ALA A 75 -16.97 10.82 -25.39
N ASP A 76 -16.10 10.58 -24.40
CA ASP A 76 -15.27 9.38 -24.36
C ASP A 76 -15.87 8.24 -23.52
N ILE A 77 -16.85 8.55 -22.67
CA ILE A 77 -17.34 7.62 -21.62
C ILE A 77 -18.01 6.37 -22.23
N GLY A 78 -18.53 6.47 -23.45
CA GLY A 78 -19.16 5.36 -24.17
C GLY A 78 -18.19 4.47 -24.94
N THR A 79 -16.90 4.84 -25.05
CA THR A 79 -15.92 4.10 -25.86
C THR A 79 -15.02 3.26 -24.96
N THR A 80 -15.14 1.94 -25.10
CA THR A 80 -14.28 0.97 -24.41
C THR A 80 -12.80 1.25 -24.71
N ASP A 81 -11.96 1.15 -23.68
CA ASP A 81 -10.50 1.32 -23.77
C ASP A 81 -10.04 2.67 -24.34
N TYR A 82 -10.88 3.71 -24.29
CA TYR A 82 -10.49 5.05 -24.72
C TYR A 82 -9.83 5.84 -23.60
N TYR A 83 -8.63 6.35 -23.86
CA TYR A 83 -7.84 7.11 -22.90
C TYR A 83 -7.39 8.44 -23.49
N ASN A 84 -7.52 9.50 -22.68
CA ASN A 84 -6.80 10.76 -22.92
C ASN A 84 -5.71 10.93 -21.88
N LEU A 85 -4.55 11.38 -22.33
CA LEU A 85 -3.42 11.73 -21.48
C LEU A 85 -3.03 13.17 -21.75
N ALA A 86 -2.78 13.93 -20.69
CA ALA A 86 -2.33 15.31 -20.77
C ALA A 86 -1.24 15.62 -19.75
N VAL A 87 -0.44 16.61 -20.06
CA VAL A 87 0.51 17.24 -19.13
C VAL A 87 0.08 18.66 -18.80
N LEU A 88 0.34 19.09 -17.56
CA LEU A 88 0.06 20.43 -17.09
C LEU A 88 0.99 20.83 -15.92
N ASN A 89 0.94 22.09 -15.52
CA ASN A 89 1.56 22.57 -14.29
C ASN A 89 0.68 22.28 -13.06
N ASP A 90 1.29 22.27 -11.88
CA ASP A 90 0.62 22.07 -10.58
C ASP A 90 -0.46 23.11 -10.26
N ASP A 91 -0.39 24.28 -10.90
CA ASP A 91 -1.38 25.36 -10.78
C ASP A 91 -2.52 25.24 -11.83
N GLY A 92 -2.54 24.15 -12.60
CA GLY A 92 -3.53 23.89 -13.64
C GLY A 92 -3.21 24.52 -14.99
N THR A 93 -2.17 25.34 -15.10
CA THR A 93 -1.81 26.03 -16.34
C THR A 93 -1.10 25.11 -17.34
N ASN A 94 -1.03 25.54 -18.59
CA ASN A 94 -0.33 24.82 -19.67
C ASN A 94 -0.84 23.39 -19.91
N PHE A 95 -2.15 23.19 -19.80
CA PHE A 95 -2.80 21.94 -20.15
C PHE A 95 -2.55 21.59 -21.63
N LYS A 96 -1.94 20.42 -21.88
CA LYS A 96 -1.64 19.92 -23.22
C LYS A 96 -1.94 18.44 -23.32
N SER A 97 -2.83 18.06 -24.24
CA SER A 97 -3.04 16.66 -24.60
C SER A 97 -1.80 16.11 -25.29
N ILE A 98 -1.38 14.91 -24.89
CA ILE A 98 -0.23 14.19 -25.48
C ILE A 98 -0.64 12.89 -26.15
N PHE A 99 -1.82 12.36 -25.81
CA PHE A 99 -2.40 11.16 -26.40
C PHE A 99 -3.92 11.19 -26.24
N SER A 100 -4.64 10.74 -27.27
CA SER A 100 -6.09 10.54 -27.26
C SER A 100 -6.42 9.42 -28.23
N GLY A 101 -6.95 8.31 -27.71
CA GLY A 101 -7.22 7.13 -28.53
C GLY A 101 -7.42 5.86 -27.72
N ILE A 102 -7.57 4.74 -28.43
CA ILE A 102 -7.79 3.42 -27.85
C ILE A 102 -6.45 2.83 -27.39
N ILE A 103 -6.42 2.31 -26.17
CA ILE A 103 -5.33 1.49 -25.62
C ILE A 103 -5.92 0.12 -25.28
N PRO A 104 -5.83 -0.86 -26.20
CA PRO A 104 -6.56 -2.12 -26.05
C PRO A 104 -6.14 -2.89 -24.79
N THR A 105 -7.12 -3.28 -23.98
CA THR A 105 -6.87 -4.12 -22.81
C THR A 105 -6.49 -5.53 -23.24
N LYS A 106 -5.35 -6.03 -22.75
CA LYS A 106 -4.89 -7.41 -23.00
C LYS A 106 -5.48 -8.40 -21.98
N PRO A 107 -5.55 -9.71 -22.31
CA PRO A 107 -5.94 -10.73 -21.34
C PRO A 107 -5.09 -10.66 -20.07
N LYS A 108 -5.74 -10.78 -18.90
CA LYS A 108 -5.09 -10.72 -17.58
C LYS A 108 -4.37 -9.38 -17.27
N ALA A 109 -4.59 -8.32 -18.05
CA ALA A 109 -4.14 -6.98 -17.70
C ALA A 109 -4.91 -6.45 -16.49
N ASN A 110 -4.32 -5.51 -15.76
CA ASN A 110 -4.97 -4.85 -14.61
C ASN A 110 -5.28 -3.36 -14.91
N GLY A 111 -5.83 -3.10 -16.10
CA GLY A 111 -6.15 -1.75 -16.58
C GLY A 111 -4.92 -1.03 -17.13
N ILE A 112 -4.77 0.27 -16.82
CA ILE A 112 -3.63 1.09 -17.22
C ILE A 112 -2.97 1.69 -15.98
N ARG A 113 -1.64 1.68 -15.96
CA ARG A 113 -0.81 2.36 -14.97
C ARG A 113 0.00 3.47 -15.62
N TYR A 114 0.54 4.41 -14.86
CA TYR A 114 1.28 5.55 -15.42
C TYR A 114 2.64 5.64 -14.74
N MET A 115 3.67 5.13 -15.41
CA MET A 115 5.06 5.17 -14.92
C MET A 115 5.95 5.94 -15.91
N PRO A 116 6.14 7.26 -15.71
CA PRO A 116 7.02 8.05 -16.55
C PRO A 116 8.47 7.54 -16.50
N PHE A 117 9.17 7.60 -17.63
CA PHE A 117 10.62 7.36 -17.68
C PHE A 117 11.38 8.64 -17.32
N GLN A 118 12.60 8.50 -16.80
CA GLN A 118 13.47 9.64 -16.47
C GLN A 118 13.90 10.44 -17.69
N ASP A 119 13.88 9.83 -18.87
CA ASP A 119 14.20 10.50 -20.13
C ASP A 119 13.17 11.53 -20.59
N ASN A 120 12.02 11.63 -19.89
CA ASN A 120 10.92 12.53 -20.21
C ASN A 120 10.37 12.35 -21.64
N LYS A 121 10.52 11.16 -22.23
CA LYS A 121 10.04 10.83 -23.58
C LYS A 121 9.09 9.65 -23.58
N ARG A 122 9.12 8.83 -22.54
CA ARG A 122 8.35 7.58 -22.49
C ARG A 122 7.48 7.50 -21.24
N LEU A 123 6.39 6.75 -21.39
CA LEU A 123 5.47 6.43 -20.31
C LEU A 123 5.13 4.94 -20.38
N LEU A 124 5.49 4.18 -19.35
CA LEU A 124 5.12 2.78 -19.22
C LEU A 124 3.68 2.68 -18.71
N LEU A 125 2.86 1.93 -19.43
CA LEU A 125 1.41 1.81 -19.24
C LEU A 125 0.94 0.46 -18.71
N GLY A 126 1.85 -0.48 -18.51
CA GLY A 126 1.58 -1.88 -18.18
C GLY A 126 1.89 -2.74 -19.39
N ASP A 127 0.93 -2.83 -20.29
CA ASP A 127 1.02 -3.60 -21.54
C ASP A 127 1.60 -2.84 -22.72
N TYR A 128 1.88 -1.56 -22.53
CA TYR A 128 2.37 -0.66 -23.57
C TYR A 128 3.38 0.34 -23.02
N VAL A 129 4.19 0.89 -23.92
CA VAL A 129 4.96 2.11 -23.70
C VAL A 129 4.44 3.16 -24.70
N LEU A 130 4.02 4.31 -24.18
CA LEU A 130 3.78 5.48 -25.00
C LEU A 130 5.10 6.24 -25.18
N GLU A 131 5.55 6.35 -26.42
CA GLU A 131 6.71 7.14 -26.83
C GLU A 131 6.23 8.50 -27.35
N CYS A 132 6.82 9.59 -26.87
CA CYS A 132 6.52 10.97 -27.27
C CYS A 132 7.78 11.64 -27.82
N SER A 133 7.62 12.43 -28.88
CA SER A 133 8.70 13.21 -29.49
C SER A 133 8.31 14.69 -29.65
N PRO A 134 9.20 15.64 -29.31
CA PRO A 134 10.53 15.45 -28.73
C PRO A 134 10.55 15.03 -27.24
N SER A 135 9.46 15.27 -26.49
CA SER A 135 9.33 14.94 -25.06
C SER A 135 7.86 14.85 -24.65
N LEU A 136 7.57 14.38 -23.44
CA LEU A 136 6.23 14.41 -22.85
C LEU A 136 5.71 15.85 -22.68
N ASP A 137 6.58 16.78 -22.27
CA ASP A 137 6.19 18.19 -22.05
C ASP A 137 5.80 18.95 -23.34
N ASN A 138 6.28 18.45 -24.49
CA ASN A 138 6.08 19.06 -25.79
C ASN A 138 5.81 17.98 -26.86
N CYS A 139 4.93 17.03 -26.56
CA CYS A 139 4.68 15.89 -27.43
C CYS A 139 4.00 16.35 -28.72
N LYS A 140 4.72 16.30 -29.85
CA LYS A 140 4.21 16.63 -31.19
C LYS A 140 3.77 15.40 -31.97
N SER A 141 4.37 14.26 -31.65
CA SER A 141 4.01 12.95 -32.20
C SER A 141 4.16 11.92 -31.10
N ASN A 142 3.29 10.92 -31.12
CA ASN A 142 3.31 9.82 -30.17
C ASN A 142 3.21 8.48 -30.89
N LYS A 143 3.69 7.42 -30.21
CA LYS A 143 3.58 6.04 -30.65
C LYS A 143 3.26 5.16 -29.45
N LEU A 144 2.22 4.35 -29.57
CA LEU A 144 1.90 3.31 -28.60
C LEU A 144 2.58 2.00 -29.03
N VAL A 145 3.45 1.45 -28.18
CA VAL A 145 4.26 0.27 -28.48
C VAL A 145 3.94 -0.83 -27.46
N PRO A 146 3.53 -2.04 -27.87
CA PRO A 146 3.22 -3.11 -26.92
C PRO A 146 4.44 -3.60 -26.14
N VAL A 147 4.21 -4.09 -24.92
CA VAL A 147 5.16 -4.81 -24.08
C VAL A 147 4.85 -6.30 -24.13
N VAL A 148 5.88 -7.13 -24.25
CA VAL A 148 5.81 -8.60 -24.21
C VAL A 148 6.44 -9.09 -22.92
N TYR A 149 5.64 -9.77 -22.10
CA TYR A 149 6.07 -10.41 -20.86
C TYR A 149 6.64 -11.82 -21.14
N PRO A 150 7.43 -12.40 -20.22
CA PRO A 150 7.84 -13.78 -20.33
C PRO A 150 6.63 -14.72 -20.35
N SER A 151 6.49 -15.51 -21.43
CA SER A 151 5.31 -16.36 -21.67
C SER A 151 5.05 -17.36 -20.55
N ILE A 152 6.11 -17.88 -19.91
CA ILE A 152 6.01 -18.79 -18.74
C ILE A 152 5.31 -18.14 -17.53
N LEU A 153 5.31 -16.81 -17.42
CA LEU A 153 4.64 -16.08 -16.35
C LEU A 153 3.24 -15.61 -16.79
N GLU A 154 3.13 -15.03 -17.98
CA GLU A 154 1.89 -14.45 -18.52
C GLU A 154 0.84 -15.54 -18.81
N ASN A 155 1.26 -16.63 -19.46
CA ASN A 155 0.36 -17.67 -19.95
C ASN A 155 0.05 -18.75 -18.91
N ASP A 156 0.72 -18.76 -17.75
CA ASP A 156 0.40 -19.70 -16.67
C ASP A 156 -1.08 -19.57 -16.27
N ALA A 157 -1.81 -20.69 -16.22
CA ALA A 157 -3.23 -20.74 -15.89
C ALA A 157 -3.53 -20.22 -14.47
N ARG A 158 -2.54 -20.26 -13.57
CA ARG A 158 -2.64 -19.76 -12.20
C ARG A 158 -2.40 -18.25 -12.10
N THR A 159 -1.80 -17.63 -13.12
CA THR A 159 -1.67 -16.17 -13.21
C THR A 159 -3.03 -15.56 -13.53
N THR A 160 -3.61 -14.86 -12.56
CA THR A 160 -4.88 -14.13 -12.71
C THR A 160 -4.67 -12.74 -13.31
N ASN A 161 -3.55 -12.10 -12.95
CA ASN A 161 -3.10 -10.85 -13.54
C ASN A 161 -1.61 -10.94 -13.83
N HIS A 162 -1.20 -10.75 -15.09
CA HIS A 162 0.21 -10.86 -15.45
C HIS A 162 1.02 -9.65 -14.92
N TRP A 163 0.35 -8.53 -14.65
CA TRP A 163 0.81 -7.48 -13.74
C TRP A 163 -0.36 -6.88 -12.93
N SER A 164 -0.13 -6.51 -11.67
CA SER A 164 -0.98 -5.61 -10.85
C SER A 164 -0.30 -4.27 -10.60
N GLU A 165 1.02 -4.31 -10.45
CA GLU A 165 1.92 -3.20 -10.19
C GLU A 165 3.08 -3.26 -11.17
N ILE A 166 3.51 -2.12 -11.68
CA ILE A 166 4.69 -1.98 -12.54
C ILE A 166 5.48 -0.78 -12.08
N ILE A 167 6.81 -0.89 -12.13
CA ILE A 167 7.74 0.20 -11.88
C ILE A 167 8.89 0.14 -12.88
N ILE A 168 9.36 1.31 -13.29
CA ILE A 168 10.52 1.46 -14.17
C ILE A 168 11.70 2.01 -13.37
N ALA A 169 12.86 1.40 -13.56
CA ALA A 169 14.10 1.80 -12.90
C ALA A 169 14.59 3.16 -13.42
N PRO A 170 15.33 3.90 -12.60
CA PRO A 170 15.86 5.20 -12.98
C PRO A 170 16.87 5.14 -14.15
N ASP A 171 17.45 3.97 -14.41
CA ASP A 171 18.29 3.72 -15.60
C ASP A 171 17.50 3.58 -16.91
N ASN A 172 16.16 3.70 -16.85
CA ASN A 172 15.24 3.61 -17.98
C ASN A 172 15.30 2.27 -18.76
N LYS A 173 15.89 1.24 -18.16
CA LYS A 173 16.14 -0.06 -18.78
C LYS A 173 15.47 -1.20 -18.01
N HIS A 174 15.53 -1.20 -16.68
CA HIS A 174 14.96 -2.29 -15.89
C HIS A 174 13.52 -2.02 -15.50
N MET A 175 12.69 -3.04 -15.64
CA MET A 175 11.29 -3.01 -15.20
C MET A 175 11.10 -4.08 -14.13
N SER A 176 10.46 -3.71 -13.04
CA SER A 176 9.94 -4.67 -12.07
C SER A 176 8.42 -4.60 -12.05
N TRP A 177 7.78 -5.75 -11.85
CA TRP A 177 6.33 -5.85 -11.79
C TRP A 177 5.91 -6.90 -10.78
N THR A 178 4.71 -6.73 -10.24
CA THR A 178 4.04 -7.75 -9.45
C THR A 178 3.00 -8.43 -10.32
N MET A 179 3.03 -9.76 -10.40
CA MET A 179 1.95 -10.58 -10.94
C MET A 179 1.04 -11.06 -9.80
N LEU A 180 -0.23 -11.32 -10.09
CA LEU A 180 -1.15 -11.98 -9.17
C LEU A 180 -1.39 -13.41 -9.62
N ARG A 181 -1.22 -14.34 -8.67
CA ARG A 181 -1.45 -15.76 -8.89
C ARG A 181 -2.41 -16.33 -7.85
N SER A 182 -3.20 -17.32 -8.24
CA SER A 182 -4.15 -18.00 -7.36
C SER A 182 -3.49 -18.91 -6.32
N ASP A 183 -2.25 -19.36 -6.55
CA ASP A 183 -1.49 -20.28 -5.67
C ASP A 183 -0.54 -19.56 -4.70
N LEU A 184 -0.02 -18.39 -5.09
CA LEU A 184 0.99 -17.65 -4.33
C LEU A 184 0.48 -16.28 -3.83
N GLY A 185 -0.55 -15.71 -4.46
CA GLY A 185 -0.90 -14.30 -4.31
C GLY A 185 0.01 -13.41 -5.16
N ALA A 186 0.49 -12.30 -4.57
CA ALA A 186 1.38 -11.36 -5.24
C ALA A 186 2.82 -11.92 -5.36
N ALA A 187 3.34 -12.00 -6.58
CA ALA A 187 4.72 -12.39 -6.87
C ALA A 187 5.44 -11.29 -7.65
N ALA A 188 6.64 -10.89 -7.23
CA ALA A 188 7.40 -9.84 -7.88
C ALA A 188 8.49 -10.43 -8.79
N ALA A 189 8.61 -9.89 -10.00
CA ALA A 189 9.65 -10.19 -10.96
C ALA A 189 10.35 -8.90 -11.42
N ILE A 190 11.53 -9.06 -12.01
CA ILE A 190 12.30 -7.97 -12.61
C ILE A 190 13.01 -8.47 -13.87
N GLY A 191 13.15 -7.61 -14.86
CA GLY A 191 13.84 -7.91 -16.11
C GLY A 191 14.27 -6.64 -16.84
N VAL A 192 14.89 -6.83 -18.00
CA VAL A 192 15.34 -5.76 -18.89
C VAL A 192 14.24 -5.47 -19.91
N LEU A 193 13.69 -4.26 -19.90
CA LEU A 193 12.70 -3.80 -20.87
C LEU A 193 13.41 -3.30 -22.14
N GLU A 194 13.57 -4.17 -23.12
CA GLU A 194 14.32 -3.88 -24.33
C GLU A 194 13.43 -3.42 -25.48
N ARG A 195 13.75 -2.26 -26.07
CA ARG A 195 13.09 -1.76 -27.27
C ARG A 195 13.57 -2.54 -28.49
N LYS A 196 12.65 -3.23 -29.18
CA LYS A 196 12.87 -3.83 -30.51
C LYS A 196 12.34 -2.89 -31.62
N SER A 197 11.97 -3.38 -32.81
CA SER A 197 11.44 -2.55 -33.92
C SER A 197 10.08 -1.94 -33.62
N ASP A 198 9.15 -2.76 -33.16
CA ASP A 198 7.71 -2.50 -33.05
C ASP A 198 7.12 -2.97 -31.72
N THR A 199 7.96 -3.51 -30.84
CA THR A 199 7.59 -3.97 -29.49
C THR A 199 8.66 -3.59 -28.47
N TYR A 200 8.31 -3.70 -27.20
CA TYR A 200 9.22 -3.86 -26.08
C TYR A 200 9.16 -5.30 -25.57
N VAL A 201 10.30 -5.91 -25.28
CA VAL A 201 10.37 -7.28 -24.74
C VAL A 201 11.04 -7.24 -23.38
N ILE A 202 10.46 -7.91 -22.38
CA ILE A 202 11.11 -8.10 -21.08
C ILE A 202 12.06 -9.30 -21.19
N GLU A 203 13.36 -9.02 -21.27
CA GLU A 203 14.42 -10.02 -21.32
C GLU A 203 15.04 -10.27 -19.94
N ASN A 204 15.73 -11.42 -19.80
CA ASN A 204 16.48 -11.77 -18.58
C ASN A 204 15.64 -11.66 -17.29
N ALA A 205 14.38 -12.08 -17.36
CA ALA A 205 13.48 -12.02 -16.23
C ALA A 205 13.93 -12.95 -15.10
N GLN A 206 13.84 -12.46 -13.87
CA GLN A 206 14.08 -13.23 -12.64
C GLN A 206 12.98 -12.94 -11.62
N LEU A 207 12.56 -13.98 -10.89
CA LEU A 207 11.67 -13.82 -9.76
C LEU A 207 12.47 -13.25 -8.58
N ILE A 208 11.92 -12.22 -7.95
CA ILE A 208 12.49 -11.58 -6.75
C ILE A 208 11.60 -11.75 -5.52
N SER A 209 10.55 -12.55 -5.64
CA SER A 209 9.80 -13.13 -4.53
C SER A 209 10.46 -14.38 -3.97
N THR A 210 10.26 -14.62 -2.67
CA THR A 210 10.74 -15.83 -2.00
C THR A 210 9.86 -17.03 -2.35
N VAL A 211 10.42 -18.02 -3.05
CA VAL A 211 9.78 -19.33 -3.32
C VAL A 211 10.85 -20.42 -3.25
N PRO A 212 10.70 -21.49 -2.43
CA PRO A 212 9.63 -21.74 -1.47
C PRO A 212 9.76 -20.88 -0.19
N TYR A 213 8.67 -20.76 0.56
CA TYR A 213 8.61 -19.98 1.80
C TYR A 213 9.30 -20.64 3.01
N PHE A 214 9.37 -21.96 3.00
CA PHE A 214 9.97 -22.78 4.06
C PHE A 214 10.91 -23.80 3.44
N LYS A 215 11.90 -24.22 4.23
CA LYS A 215 12.76 -25.37 3.95
C LYS A 215 12.68 -26.33 5.13
N ASN A 216 12.77 -27.62 4.89
CA ASN A 216 12.94 -28.57 6.00
C ASN A 216 14.32 -28.34 6.65
N ASP A 217 14.39 -28.44 7.96
CA ASP A 217 15.68 -28.43 8.66
C ASP A 217 16.35 -29.81 8.49
N PRO A 218 17.50 -29.90 7.79
CA PRO A 218 18.19 -31.18 7.60
C PRO A 218 18.80 -31.73 8.89
N LYS A 219 18.95 -30.90 9.94
CA LYS A 219 19.58 -31.29 11.21
C LYS A 219 18.55 -31.72 12.26
N ASN A 220 17.30 -31.25 12.13
CA ASN A 220 16.25 -31.46 13.11
C ASN A 220 14.96 -31.96 12.44
N PRO A 221 14.73 -33.29 12.34
CA PRO A 221 13.52 -33.83 11.76
C PRO A 221 12.24 -33.27 12.39
N GLY A 222 11.28 -32.85 11.56
CA GLY A 222 10.03 -32.21 11.99
C GLY A 222 10.13 -30.69 12.19
N PHE A 223 11.32 -30.10 12.03
CA PHE A 223 11.51 -28.64 12.03
C PHE A 223 11.58 -28.08 10.61
N ILE A 224 11.15 -26.83 10.49
CA ILE A 224 11.12 -26.05 9.26
C ILE A 224 11.83 -24.71 9.50
N ILE A 225 12.55 -24.26 8.48
CA ILE A 225 13.31 -23.02 8.46
C ILE A 225 12.53 -21.99 7.63
N PRO A 226 11.88 -20.99 8.26
CA PRO A 226 11.26 -19.90 7.53
C PRO A 226 12.33 -19.13 6.74
N GLN A 227 12.03 -18.83 5.48
CA GLN A 227 12.92 -18.02 4.66
C GLN A 227 12.71 -16.52 4.96
N THR A 228 13.61 -15.66 4.50
CA THR A 228 13.32 -14.22 4.49
C THR A 228 12.28 -13.96 3.42
N LEU A 229 11.10 -13.43 3.78
CA LEU A 229 10.09 -13.07 2.80
C LEU A 229 10.52 -11.85 1.98
N ARG A 230 10.37 -11.99 0.67
CA ARG A 230 10.64 -10.99 -0.36
C ARG A 230 9.51 -10.99 -1.37
N GLY A 231 9.39 -9.86 -2.08
CA GLY A 231 8.31 -9.62 -3.03
C GLY A 231 7.12 -8.89 -2.41
N GLY A 232 5.91 -9.29 -2.80
CA GLY A 232 4.70 -8.52 -2.57
C GLY A 232 4.44 -7.55 -3.73
N GLU A 233 3.73 -6.47 -3.45
CA GLU A 233 3.48 -5.42 -4.43
C GLU A 233 4.65 -4.45 -4.51
N VAL A 234 5.29 -4.35 -5.67
CA VAL A 234 6.38 -3.41 -5.94
C VAL A 234 5.84 -1.99 -6.12
N LYS A 235 6.53 -0.98 -5.57
CA LYS A 235 5.98 0.38 -5.54
C LYS A 235 6.92 1.47 -6.06
N GLN A 236 8.23 1.37 -5.82
CA GLN A 236 9.20 2.33 -6.34
C GLN A 236 10.61 1.70 -6.37
N PHE A 237 11.43 2.06 -7.35
CA PHE A 237 12.88 1.89 -7.24
C PHE A 237 13.46 2.95 -6.29
N VAL A 238 14.32 2.53 -5.36
CA VAL A 238 15.00 3.39 -4.39
C VAL A 238 16.51 3.07 -4.39
N ARG A 239 17.29 3.85 -3.63
CA ARG A 239 18.75 3.86 -3.61
C ARG A 239 19.36 4.02 -5.01
N GLY A 240 18.72 4.87 -5.81
CA GLY A 240 19.10 5.09 -7.21
C GLY A 240 18.88 3.88 -8.12
N GLY A 241 18.03 2.92 -7.76
CA GLY A 241 17.74 1.75 -8.59
C GLY A 241 18.38 0.44 -8.10
N SER A 242 19.12 0.47 -6.99
CA SER A 242 19.73 -0.73 -6.39
C SER A 242 18.84 -1.42 -5.35
N ALA A 243 17.64 -0.90 -5.10
CA ALA A 243 16.66 -1.45 -4.18
C ALA A 243 15.24 -1.10 -4.66
N ILE A 244 14.23 -1.78 -4.11
CA ILE A 244 12.82 -1.49 -4.36
C ILE A 244 12.07 -1.32 -3.05
N SER A 245 11.16 -0.34 -3.01
CA SER A 245 10.12 -0.30 -1.98
C SER A 245 9.00 -1.27 -2.35
N VAL A 246 8.58 -2.06 -1.37
CA VAL A 246 7.57 -3.10 -1.54
C VAL A 246 6.60 -3.10 -0.35
N VAL A 247 5.42 -3.63 -0.60
CA VAL A 247 4.46 -3.98 0.44
C VAL A 247 4.85 -5.31 1.06
N GLY A 248 4.94 -5.37 2.37
CA GLY A 248 5.26 -6.62 3.06
C GLY A 248 4.89 -6.60 4.53
N GLN A 249 5.42 -7.56 5.28
CA GLN A 249 5.21 -7.72 6.71
C GLN A 249 6.52 -8.18 7.33
N LYS A 250 6.92 -7.61 8.47
CA LYS A 250 8.14 -8.04 9.16
C LYS A 250 7.92 -8.23 10.65
N LEU A 251 7.85 -7.15 11.43
CA LEU A 251 7.74 -7.24 12.90
C LEU A 251 6.29 -7.41 13.39
N TYR A 252 5.33 -6.80 12.69
CA TYR A 252 3.92 -6.76 13.09
C TYR A 252 3.06 -7.62 12.15
N ASN A 253 1.86 -8.01 12.63
CA ASN A 253 0.89 -8.78 11.84
C ASN A 253 0.09 -7.92 10.85
N THR A 254 0.24 -6.60 10.91
CA THR A 254 -0.31 -5.68 9.91
C THR A 254 0.71 -5.46 8.80
N THR A 255 0.26 -4.89 7.69
CA THR A 255 1.13 -4.60 6.54
C THR A 255 2.02 -3.40 6.82
N ASP A 256 3.27 -3.51 6.39
CA ASP A 256 4.31 -2.50 6.47
C ASP A 256 4.86 -2.17 5.08
N SER A 257 5.45 -0.99 4.97
CA SER A 257 6.35 -0.68 3.85
C SER A 257 7.76 -1.19 4.15
N LEU A 258 8.32 -1.92 3.19
CA LEU A 258 9.67 -2.47 3.25
C LEU A 258 10.54 -1.93 2.11
N VAL A 259 11.86 -1.98 2.29
CA VAL A 259 12.85 -1.84 1.23
C VAL A 259 13.59 -3.16 1.08
N GLN A 260 13.50 -3.74 -0.12
CA GLN A 260 14.20 -4.94 -0.54
C GLN A 260 15.42 -4.53 -1.36
N ASP A 261 16.62 -4.88 -0.88
CA ASP A 261 17.88 -4.56 -1.53
C ASP A 261 18.14 -5.52 -2.69
N LEU A 262 18.39 -5.02 -3.90
CA LEU A 262 18.63 -5.87 -5.07
C LEU A 262 20.10 -6.36 -5.17
N THR A 263 20.99 -5.84 -4.33
CA THR A 263 22.43 -6.13 -4.33
C THR A 263 22.88 -7.03 -3.19
N SER A 264 21.99 -7.34 -2.24
CA SER A 264 22.28 -8.17 -1.07
C SER A 264 21.02 -8.88 -0.58
N GLU A 265 21.14 -9.79 0.39
CA GLU A 265 20.00 -10.48 1.00
C GLU A 265 19.13 -9.57 1.91
N LYS A 266 19.42 -8.26 2.02
CA LYS A 266 18.82 -7.41 3.05
C LYS A 266 17.37 -6.97 2.74
N VAL A 267 16.49 -7.12 3.72
CA VAL A 267 15.14 -6.50 3.74
C VAL A 267 15.00 -5.59 4.97
N THR A 268 14.66 -4.33 4.72
CA THR A 268 14.59 -3.27 5.73
C THR A 268 13.14 -2.83 5.90
N GLN A 269 12.62 -2.84 7.13
CA GLN A 269 11.30 -2.29 7.42
C GLN A 269 11.40 -0.77 7.55
N ILE A 270 10.44 -0.05 6.97
CA ILE A 270 10.43 1.42 6.90
C ILE A 270 9.40 1.99 7.85
N THR A 271 8.23 1.37 7.93
CA THR A 271 7.15 1.76 8.82
C THR A 271 7.09 0.81 10.01
N TYR A 272 6.88 1.35 11.20
CA TYR A 272 6.75 0.59 12.44
C TYR A 272 5.46 0.94 13.19
N THR A 273 4.44 1.46 12.47
CA THR A 273 3.17 1.74 13.12
C THR A 273 2.34 0.47 13.21
N PRO A 274 1.53 0.30 14.28
CA PRO A 274 0.78 -0.93 14.48
C PRO A 274 -0.39 -1.10 13.50
N GLY A 275 -0.76 -0.05 12.77
CA GLY A 275 -1.82 -0.04 11.78
C GLY A 275 -1.42 -0.68 10.46
N TYR A 276 -2.21 -0.41 9.42
CA TYR A 276 -1.93 -0.86 8.06
C TYR A 276 -1.19 0.24 7.28
N ASP A 277 0.04 -0.06 6.86
CA ASP A 277 0.88 0.82 6.05
C ASP A 277 1.24 0.17 4.70
N GLU A 278 0.76 0.81 3.64
CA GLU A 278 1.10 0.53 2.25
C GLU A 278 0.68 1.79 1.52
N THR A 279 1.36 2.41 0.58
CA THR A 279 2.63 2.21 -0.06
C THR A 279 3.54 3.34 0.39
N THR A 280 4.85 3.14 0.57
CA THR A 280 5.78 4.26 0.75
C THR A 280 6.46 4.64 -0.57
N ILE A 281 6.23 5.87 -1.03
CA ILE A 281 7.01 6.50 -2.11
C ILE A 281 7.99 7.51 -1.50
N PHE A 282 9.27 7.29 -1.72
CA PHE A 282 10.38 8.09 -1.22
C PHE A 282 10.56 9.37 -2.03
N SER A 283 10.92 10.45 -1.33
CA SER A 283 11.35 11.71 -1.95
C SER A 283 12.62 11.49 -2.80
N PRO A 284 12.95 12.41 -3.73
CA PRO A 284 14.14 12.28 -4.58
C PRO A 284 15.45 12.12 -3.79
N ASP A 285 15.54 12.72 -2.60
CA ASP A 285 16.68 12.59 -1.67
C ASP A 285 16.54 11.43 -0.66
N GLU A 286 15.45 10.66 -0.76
CA GLU A 286 15.09 9.50 0.06
C GLU A 286 15.03 9.75 1.58
N ARG A 287 14.96 11.02 2.01
CA ARG A 287 14.82 11.39 3.42
C ARG A 287 13.37 11.31 3.90
N LEU A 288 12.43 11.66 3.03
CA LEU A 288 10.99 11.64 3.31
C LEU A 288 10.30 10.52 2.54
N GLY A 289 9.13 10.13 3.03
CA GLY A 289 8.22 9.21 2.36
C GLY A 289 6.77 9.69 2.44
N ILE A 290 5.99 9.46 1.40
CA ILE A 290 4.52 9.56 1.44
C ILE A 290 3.94 8.16 1.48
N VAL A 291 3.08 7.92 2.47
CA VAL A 291 2.61 6.60 2.88
C VAL A 291 1.09 6.57 2.85
N MET A 292 0.47 5.59 2.17
CA MET A 292 -0.94 5.29 2.46
C MET A 292 -0.98 4.51 3.79
N SER A 293 -1.80 5.00 4.71
CA SER A 293 -1.73 4.56 6.10
C SER A 293 -3.06 4.73 6.78
N THR A 294 -3.44 3.74 7.58
CA THR A 294 -4.64 3.81 8.42
C THR A 294 -4.40 4.45 9.78
N ARG A 295 -3.17 4.86 10.10
CA ARG A 295 -2.79 5.30 11.46
C ARG A 295 -3.56 6.53 12.01
N PHE A 296 -4.27 7.25 11.15
CA PHE A 296 -5.14 8.39 11.48
C PHE A 296 -6.62 8.08 11.19
N SER A 297 -6.95 6.80 11.00
CA SER A 297 -8.28 6.32 10.67
C SER A 297 -8.98 5.81 11.94
N ASN A 298 -9.62 6.73 12.67
CA ASN A 298 -10.40 6.32 13.85
C ASN A 298 -11.42 5.24 13.46
N HIS A 299 -11.59 4.24 14.31
CA HIS A 299 -12.49 3.08 14.13
C HIS A 299 -12.18 2.14 12.96
N THR A 300 -11.20 2.45 12.11
CA THR A 300 -10.87 1.63 10.95
C THR A 300 -9.39 1.27 10.86
N ASP A 301 -8.55 1.81 11.74
CA ASP A 301 -7.15 1.43 11.92
C ASP A 301 -7.04 0.05 12.60
N PRO A 302 -6.54 -1.01 11.93
CA PRO A 302 -6.46 -2.36 12.51
C PRO A 302 -5.29 -2.51 13.51
N ALA A 303 -4.93 -1.44 14.23
CA ALA A 303 -3.79 -1.40 15.14
C ALA A 303 -3.82 -2.46 16.26
N ILE A 304 -5.01 -2.91 16.66
CA ILE A 304 -5.15 -4.01 17.63
C ILE A 304 -4.44 -5.29 17.18
N PHE A 305 -4.38 -5.56 15.86
CA PHE A 305 -3.70 -6.73 15.33
C PHE A 305 -2.17 -6.58 15.29
N GLY A 306 -1.65 -5.34 15.26
CA GLY A 306 -0.23 -5.04 15.08
C GLY A 306 0.48 -4.45 16.29
N VAL A 307 -0.21 -4.04 17.36
CA VAL A 307 0.43 -3.36 18.51
C VAL A 307 1.42 -4.22 19.27
N MET A 308 1.16 -5.53 19.39
CA MET A 308 2.08 -6.47 20.01
C MET A 308 2.96 -7.13 18.92
N PRO A 309 4.31 -7.01 18.99
CA PRO A 309 5.21 -7.59 18.00
C PRO A 309 5.15 -9.11 18.00
N ARG A 310 5.27 -9.71 16.82
CA ARG A 310 5.04 -11.14 16.59
C ARG A 310 6.19 -11.74 15.78
N PRO A 311 6.92 -12.73 16.33
CA PRO A 311 7.99 -13.36 15.59
C PRO A 311 7.40 -14.10 14.40
N TYR A 312 8.00 -13.92 13.23
CA TYR A 312 7.52 -14.51 11.98
C TYR A 312 6.07 -14.12 11.62
N ALA A 313 5.58 -12.96 12.08
CA ALA A 313 4.22 -12.44 11.86
C ALA A 313 3.66 -12.65 10.45
N SER A 314 4.50 -12.39 9.44
CA SER A 314 4.18 -12.56 8.02
C SER A 314 3.76 -13.98 7.62
N TYR A 315 4.15 -15.00 8.39
CA TYR A 315 3.77 -16.40 8.24
C TYR A 315 2.62 -16.79 9.16
N THR A 316 2.70 -16.39 10.43
CA THR A 316 1.78 -16.86 11.46
C THR A 316 0.38 -16.27 11.29
N SER A 317 0.31 -15.05 10.74
CA SER A 317 -0.94 -14.36 10.39
C SER A 317 -1.27 -14.41 8.89
N ALA A 318 -0.58 -15.26 8.12
CA ALA A 318 -0.80 -15.40 6.68
C ALA A 318 -2.28 -15.75 6.39
N GLY A 319 -2.93 -14.90 5.58
CA GLY A 319 -4.35 -14.97 5.25
C GLY A 319 -5.21 -13.89 5.92
N LEU A 320 -4.77 -13.33 7.05
CA LEU A 320 -5.48 -12.24 7.74
C LEU A 320 -5.36 -10.91 6.96
N THR A 321 -4.23 -10.69 6.30
CA THR A 321 -3.91 -9.45 5.56
C THR A 321 -5.00 -9.02 4.58
N SER A 322 -5.61 -9.95 3.84
CA SER A 322 -6.69 -9.62 2.89
C SER A 322 -7.94 -9.09 3.60
N PHE A 323 -8.28 -9.60 4.79
CA PHE A 323 -9.39 -9.09 5.60
C PHE A 323 -9.07 -7.73 6.19
N LEU A 324 -7.84 -7.52 6.67
CA LEU A 324 -7.43 -6.21 7.20
C LEU A 324 -7.40 -5.14 6.09
N TYR A 325 -6.91 -5.48 4.90
CA TYR A 325 -6.95 -4.59 3.74
C TYR A 325 -8.38 -4.26 3.33
N THR A 326 -9.24 -5.28 3.17
CA THR A 326 -10.63 -5.05 2.74
C THR A 326 -11.43 -4.31 3.79
N TYR A 327 -11.17 -4.55 5.07
CA TYR A 327 -11.71 -3.79 6.17
C TYR A 327 -11.19 -2.34 6.12
N ALA A 328 -9.90 -2.12 6.38
CA ALA A 328 -9.37 -0.78 6.66
C ALA A 328 -9.22 0.11 5.41
N VAL A 329 -9.01 -0.48 4.23
CA VAL A 329 -8.72 0.26 3.00
C VAL A 329 -9.92 0.26 2.06
N THR A 330 -10.38 -0.91 1.63
CA THR A 330 -11.50 -1.01 0.66
C THR A 330 -12.81 -0.52 1.28
N GLY A 331 -13.07 -0.87 2.54
CA GLY A 331 -14.24 -0.42 3.29
C GLY A 331 -14.29 1.10 3.43
N VAL A 332 -13.17 1.72 3.76
CA VAL A 332 -13.05 3.19 3.84
C VAL A 332 -13.30 3.80 2.46
N ARG A 333 -12.60 3.38 1.41
CA ARG A 333 -12.82 3.92 0.05
C ARG A 333 -14.28 3.86 -0.40
N LYS A 334 -15.00 2.80 -0.04
CA LYS A 334 -16.38 2.57 -0.49
C LYS A 334 -17.45 3.23 0.38
N PHE A 335 -17.38 3.12 1.72
CA PHE A 335 -18.54 3.51 2.54
C PHE A 335 -18.25 3.93 3.99
N ARG A 336 -17.15 3.49 4.61
CA ARG A 336 -16.93 3.76 6.05
C ARG A 336 -16.19 5.04 6.29
N ALA A 337 -16.66 5.90 7.19
CA ALA A 337 -15.86 7.01 7.69
C ALA A 337 -14.47 6.52 8.15
N GLY A 338 -13.43 7.27 7.81
CA GLY A 338 -12.04 6.87 8.00
C GLY A 338 -11.10 7.53 6.99
N ASN A 339 -9.81 7.39 7.23
CA ASN A 339 -8.73 8.00 6.48
C ASN A 339 -7.59 7.01 6.23
N ILE A 340 -7.28 6.76 4.96
CA ILE A 340 -6.17 5.87 4.55
C ILE A 340 -4.96 6.66 4.02
N GLY A 341 -4.78 7.89 4.50
CA GLY A 341 -3.67 8.77 4.14
C GLY A 341 -3.95 9.64 2.91
N PRO A 342 -2.89 10.26 2.33
CA PRO A 342 -1.49 9.98 2.62
C PRO A 342 -0.96 10.59 3.92
N VAL A 343 0.14 10.03 4.41
CA VAL A 343 0.92 10.50 5.55
C VAL A 343 2.34 10.80 5.09
N LEU A 344 2.87 11.96 5.47
CA LEU A 344 4.25 12.32 5.24
C LEU A 344 5.13 11.90 6.42
N ILE A 345 6.18 11.15 6.16
CA ILE A 345 7.11 10.64 7.17
C ILE A 345 8.55 11.06 6.88
N ASP A 346 9.33 11.27 7.92
CA ASP A 346 10.78 11.16 7.89
C ASP A 346 11.15 9.67 7.99
N ILE A 347 11.90 9.16 7.01
CA ILE A 347 12.23 7.74 6.91
C ILE A 347 13.07 7.28 8.10
N LYS A 348 14.06 8.06 8.52
CA LYS A 348 14.95 7.69 9.63
C LYS A 348 14.15 7.63 10.94
N ARG A 349 13.28 8.61 11.19
CA ARG A 349 12.43 8.62 12.38
C ARG A 349 11.45 7.45 12.37
N SER A 350 10.77 7.22 11.24
CA SER A 350 9.85 6.09 11.07
C SER A 350 10.51 4.72 11.35
N MET A 351 11.79 4.57 11.01
CA MET A 351 12.55 3.34 11.27
C MET A 351 13.03 3.18 12.73
N ASN A 352 13.17 4.27 13.49
CA ASN A 352 13.89 4.26 14.77
C ASN A 352 13.05 4.76 15.96
N GLU A 353 11.89 5.37 15.72
CA GLU A 353 10.99 5.93 16.73
C GLU A 353 9.61 5.25 16.61
N PRO A 354 9.30 4.21 17.42
CA PRO A 354 8.04 3.46 17.31
C PRO A 354 6.76 4.29 17.44
N GLU A 355 6.83 5.42 18.13
CA GLU A 355 5.70 6.34 18.34
C GLU A 355 5.59 7.43 17.27
N TYR A 356 6.51 7.47 16.31
CA TYR A 356 6.51 8.48 15.26
C TYR A 356 5.35 8.27 14.28
N LYS A 357 4.39 9.22 14.29
CA LYS A 357 3.20 9.16 13.44
C LYS A 357 3.36 9.84 12.09
N GLY A 358 4.29 10.78 11.93
CA GLY A 358 4.39 11.62 10.74
C GLY A 358 3.35 12.75 10.71
N VAL A 359 3.12 13.31 9.53
CA VAL A 359 2.17 14.41 9.29
C VAL A 359 1.04 13.90 8.40
N GLN A 360 -0.20 13.95 8.89
CA GLN A 360 -1.39 13.63 8.10
C GLN A 360 -1.57 14.67 6.98
N LEU A 361 -1.75 14.21 5.74
CA LEU A 361 -1.97 15.09 4.58
C LEU A 361 -3.43 15.16 4.14
N THR A 362 -4.30 14.31 4.68
CA THR A 362 -5.73 14.35 4.37
C THR A 362 -6.38 15.59 4.97
N THR A 363 -7.04 16.40 4.13
CA THR A 363 -7.68 17.65 4.54
C THR A 363 -9.20 17.54 4.73
N ASP A 364 -9.82 16.50 4.19
CA ASP A 364 -11.27 16.25 4.25
C ASP A 364 -11.50 14.73 4.27
N GLU A 365 -12.19 14.24 5.29
CA GLU A 365 -12.44 12.80 5.47
C GLU A 365 -13.34 12.20 4.39
N ASN A 366 -14.11 12.97 3.64
CA ASN A 366 -14.94 12.44 2.55
C ASN A 366 -14.12 12.13 1.29
N TRP A 367 -12.91 12.69 1.20
CA TRP A 367 -12.00 12.45 0.10
C TRP A 367 -10.95 11.44 0.51
N VAL A 368 -10.97 10.29 -0.16
CA VAL A 368 -10.15 9.15 0.20
C VAL A 368 -9.05 8.97 -0.83
N PHE A 369 -7.83 8.73 -0.35
CA PHE A 369 -6.67 8.47 -1.20
C PHE A 369 -6.90 7.37 -2.25
N ALA A 370 -6.43 7.66 -3.47
CA ALA A 370 -6.34 6.72 -4.58
C ALA A 370 -4.95 6.79 -5.22
N SER A 371 -4.28 5.63 -5.35
CA SER A 371 -2.98 5.51 -6.01
C SER A 371 -3.00 6.00 -7.46
N PRO A 372 -1.87 6.50 -8.01
CA PRO A 372 -0.55 6.56 -7.39
C PRO A 372 -0.32 7.82 -6.52
N MET A 373 0.74 7.77 -5.73
CA MET A 373 1.40 8.94 -5.13
C MET A 373 2.71 9.20 -5.87
N SER A 374 3.16 10.44 -5.91
CA SER A 374 4.42 10.80 -6.58
C SER A 374 5.06 12.04 -5.96
N TRP A 375 6.36 12.18 -6.15
CA TRP A 375 7.12 13.37 -5.77
C TRP A 375 7.46 14.19 -7.00
N HIS A 376 7.40 15.51 -6.85
CA HIS A 376 8.02 16.40 -7.81
C HIS A 376 9.55 16.24 -7.72
N PRO A 377 10.30 16.30 -8.84
CA PRO A 377 11.76 16.12 -8.85
C PRO A 377 12.56 17.06 -7.95
N ASP A 378 11.98 18.20 -7.56
CA ASP A 378 12.59 19.15 -6.62
C ASP A 378 12.56 18.68 -5.15
N GLY A 379 11.84 17.60 -4.82
CA GLY A 379 11.70 17.06 -3.47
C GLY A 379 10.93 17.94 -2.49
N LYS A 380 10.27 19.02 -2.94
CA LYS A 380 9.47 19.92 -2.10
C LYS A 380 7.97 19.75 -2.27
N ARG A 381 7.56 18.92 -3.22
CA ARG A 381 6.15 18.69 -3.53
C ARG A 381 5.83 17.23 -3.69
N ALA A 382 4.67 16.82 -3.18
CA ALA A 382 4.10 15.50 -3.37
C ALA A 382 2.68 15.63 -3.93
N LEU A 383 2.30 14.71 -4.81
CA LEU A 383 0.99 14.69 -5.48
C LEU A 383 0.34 13.32 -5.34
N TRP A 384 -0.97 13.32 -5.11
CA TRP A 384 -1.81 12.13 -5.09
C TRP A 384 -3.20 12.43 -5.64
N ALA A 385 -3.89 11.37 -6.08
CA ALA A 385 -5.30 11.45 -6.41
C ALA A 385 -6.16 11.13 -5.18
N GLU A 386 -7.32 11.76 -5.11
CA GLU A 386 -8.37 11.44 -4.14
C GLU A 386 -9.68 11.19 -4.88
N ARG A 387 -10.50 10.31 -4.33
CA ARG A 387 -11.87 10.06 -4.75
C ARG A 387 -12.84 10.51 -3.68
N TYR A 388 -13.98 11.05 -4.07
CA TYR A 388 -15.07 11.24 -3.13
C TYR A 388 -15.66 9.88 -2.75
N ARG A 389 -15.72 9.59 -1.45
CA ARG A 389 -16.15 8.30 -0.89
C ARG A 389 -17.47 7.85 -1.50
N GLY A 390 -17.54 6.56 -1.84
CA GLY A 390 -18.75 5.96 -2.43
C GLY A 390 -18.98 6.29 -3.90
N THR A 391 -18.09 7.05 -4.54
CA THR A 391 -18.18 7.36 -5.98
C THR A 391 -16.91 6.96 -6.72
N ASP A 392 -17.04 6.59 -7.99
CA ASP A 392 -15.91 6.36 -8.91
C ASP A 392 -15.75 7.48 -9.94
N SER A 393 -16.65 8.48 -9.94
CA SER A 393 -16.71 9.55 -10.93
C SER A 393 -16.14 10.88 -10.44
N GLN A 394 -16.13 11.13 -9.13
CA GLN A 394 -15.67 12.39 -8.55
C GLN A 394 -14.26 12.23 -7.98
N MET A 395 -13.28 12.73 -8.73
CA MET A 395 -11.85 12.62 -8.44
C MET A 395 -11.22 14.00 -8.39
N ARG A 396 -10.18 14.20 -7.57
CA ARG A 396 -9.32 15.40 -7.58
C ARG A 396 -7.85 15.03 -7.44
N LEU A 397 -6.97 15.94 -7.85
CA LEU A 397 -5.53 15.87 -7.55
C LEU A 397 -5.19 16.85 -6.44
N GLN A 398 -4.47 16.37 -5.44
CA GLN A 398 -3.92 17.19 -4.37
C GLN A 398 -2.41 17.30 -4.52
N VAL A 399 -1.88 18.46 -4.13
CA VAL A 399 -0.44 18.72 -4.01
C VAL A 399 -0.17 19.18 -2.59
N ALA A 400 0.78 18.53 -1.92
CA ALA A 400 1.41 19.04 -0.71
C ALA A 400 2.68 19.81 -1.11
N LYS A 401 2.83 21.05 -0.60
CA LYS A 401 4.03 21.88 -0.72
C LYS A 401 4.70 21.98 0.65
N LEU A 402 5.96 21.58 0.73
CA LEU A 402 6.76 21.63 1.94
C LEU A 402 7.46 22.99 2.02
N LEU A 403 6.93 23.90 2.84
CA LEU A 403 7.31 25.32 2.81
C LEU A 403 8.69 25.57 3.39
N ASP A 404 9.05 24.82 4.44
CA ASP A 404 10.30 25.00 5.18
C ASP A 404 11.33 23.91 4.87
N TYR A 405 10.92 22.85 4.17
CA TYR A 405 11.79 21.72 3.84
C TYR A 405 12.87 22.12 2.84
N LYS A 406 14.12 21.81 3.20
CA LYS A 406 15.28 21.92 2.31
C LYS A 406 15.68 20.48 1.90
N PRO A 407 15.39 20.06 0.67
CA PRO A 407 15.80 18.76 0.17
C PRO A 407 17.31 18.70 0.08
N ASN A 408 17.86 17.51 0.34
CA ASN A 408 19.23 17.20 -0.02
C ASN A 408 19.34 17.00 -1.53
N LYS A 409 20.56 16.78 -2.02
CA LYS A 409 20.75 16.37 -3.41
C LYS A 409 19.96 15.07 -3.67
N PRO A 410 19.22 14.96 -4.78
CA PRO A 410 18.58 13.71 -5.16
C PRO A 410 19.59 12.57 -5.20
N ILE A 411 19.16 11.37 -4.83
CA ILE A 411 19.98 10.18 -4.90
C ILE A 411 20.32 9.93 -6.38
N PRO A 412 21.62 9.91 -6.75
CA PRO A 412 22.01 9.63 -8.14
C PRO A 412 21.52 8.26 -8.57
N TYR A 413 21.04 8.15 -9.81
CA TYR A 413 20.72 6.84 -10.35
C TYR A 413 21.99 6.00 -10.51
N LYS A 414 21.83 4.70 -10.35
CA LYS A 414 22.82 3.67 -10.60
C LYS A 414 22.23 2.71 -11.62
N LYS A 415 23.09 1.98 -12.31
CA LYS A 415 22.63 0.83 -13.10
C LYS A 415 21.95 -0.16 -12.14
N THR A 416 20.69 -0.50 -12.39
CA THR A 416 20.01 -1.55 -11.63
C THR A 416 20.72 -2.89 -11.87
N PRO A 417 20.95 -3.71 -10.82
CA PRO A 417 21.76 -4.92 -10.96
C PRO A 417 21.05 -5.98 -11.81
N ASP A 418 21.77 -6.50 -12.81
CA ASP A 418 21.32 -7.67 -13.58
C ASP A 418 21.40 -8.96 -12.72
N ASN A 419 22.41 -9.05 -11.84
CA ASN A 419 22.64 -10.20 -10.98
C ASN A 419 22.16 -9.91 -9.54
N ILE A 420 20.99 -10.41 -9.19
CA ILE A 420 20.40 -10.28 -7.86
C ILE A 420 20.72 -11.55 -7.06
N PRO A 421 21.35 -11.48 -5.87
CA PRO A 421 21.84 -12.66 -5.14
C PRO A 421 20.78 -13.74 -4.87
N TYR A 422 19.55 -13.33 -4.59
CA TYR A 422 18.41 -14.22 -4.35
C TYR A 422 17.46 -14.34 -5.57
N GLY A 423 17.81 -13.74 -6.72
CA GLY A 423 16.98 -13.74 -7.91
C GLY A 423 16.88 -15.14 -8.52
N ILE A 424 15.66 -15.65 -8.70
CA ILE A 424 15.44 -16.98 -9.28
C ILE A 424 15.24 -16.83 -10.79
N LYS A 425 16.23 -17.28 -11.55
CA LYS A 425 16.22 -17.22 -13.02
C LYS A 425 15.42 -18.36 -13.65
N ASP A 426 15.39 -19.52 -12.99
CA ASP A 426 14.54 -20.63 -13.40
C ASP A 426 13.09 -20.40 -12.92
N LEU A 427 12.30 -19.79 -13.79
CA LEU A 427 10.91 -19.45 -13.51
C LEU A 427 10.00 -20.68 -13.37
N THR A 428 10.46 -21.88 -13.72
CA THR A 428 9.72 -23.13 -13.51
C THR A 428 9.56 -23.47 -12.04
N VAL A 429 10.28 -22.80 -11.12
CA VAL A 429 10.08 -22.89 -9.67
C VAL A 429 8.60 -22.68 -9.28
N LEU A 430 7.88 -21.85 -10.05
CA LEU A 430 6.46 -21.56 -9.83
C LEU A 430 5.54 -22.76 -10.11
N ASN A 431 6.03 -23.81 -10.77
CA ASN A 431 5.26 -25.04 -10.98
C ASN A 431 5.09 -25.85 -9.70
N ASN A 432 5.98 -25.66 -8.72
CA ASN A 432 6.04 -26.46 -7.49
C ASN A 432 5.70 -25.63 -6.23
N VAL A 433 4.86 -24.59 -6.39
CA VAL A 433 4.38 -23.81 -5.24
C VAL A 433 3.46 -24.69 -4.40
N ASN A 434 3.90 -25.02 -3.18
CA ASN A 434 3.05 -25.65 -2.18
C ASN A 434 2.84 -24.67 -1.01
N PRO A 435 1.63 -24.14 -0.83
CA PRO A 435 1.32 -23.25 0.29
C PRO A 435 1.10 -24.02 1.60
N ASN A 436 0.93 -25.34 1.55
CA ASN A 436 0.69 -26.18 2.72
C ASN A 436 2.00 -26.55 3.39
N VAL A 437 2.03 -26.40 4.71
CA VAL A 437 3.22 -26.67 5.50
C VAL A 437 2.82 -27.06 6.92
N GLU A 438 3.57 -28.00 7.47
CA GLU A 438 3.45 -28.43 8.85
C GLU A 438 4.86 -28.68 9.40
N GLY A 439 5.11 -28.18 10.61
CA GLY A 439 6.39 -28.40 11.28
C GLY A 439 6.58 -27.46 12.47
N LYS A 440 7.78 -27.50 13.04
CA LYS A 440 8.19 -26.62 14.13
C LYS A 440 9.19 -25.59 13.64
N ILE A 441 8.98 -24.32 14.00
CA ILE A 441 9.99 -23.27 13.82
C ILE A 441 10.75 -23.16 15.14
N GLU A 442 12.04 -23.47 15.13
CA GLU A 442 12.90 -23.39 16.30
C GLU A 442 13.16 -21.93 16.69
N GLY A 443 13.08 -21.61 17.98
CA GLY A 443 13.57 -20.33 18.50
C GLY A 443 15.09 -20.34 18.56
N LYS A 444 15.74 -19.28 18.10
CA LYS A 444 17.22 -19.19 18.10
C LYS A 444 17.85 -19.33 19.49
N HIS A 445 17.07 -19.09 20.55
CA HIS A 445 17.51 -19.26 21.93
C HIS A 445 16.77 -20.39 22.64
N SER A 446 15.44 -20.44 22.56
CA SER A 446 14.66 -21.49 23.23
C SER A 446 13.29 -21.70 22.60
N GLY A 447 12.72 -22.87 22.88
CA GLY A 447 11.34 -23.19 22.52
C GLY A 447 11.12 -23.27 21.02
N TYR A 448 9.84 -23.31 20.63
CA TYR A 448 9.46 -23.43 19.22
C TYR A 448 8.05 -22.89 18.98
N ILE A 449 7.73 -22.66 17.70
CA ILE A 449 6.37 -22.46 17.21
C ILE A 449 5.95 -23.71 16.46
N ALA A 450 4.94 -24.44 16.95
CA ALA A 450 4.30 -25.48 16.15
C ALA A 450 3.38 -24.79 15.15
N TYR A 451 3.69 -24.95 13.86
CA TYR A 451 3.07 -24.22 12.77
C TYR A 451 2.40 -25.18 11.80
N THR A 452 1.15 -24.87 11.46
CA THR A 452 0.40 -25.57 10.42
C THR A 452 -0.29 -24.54 9.55
N ARG A 453 -0.10 -24.65 8.24
CA ARG A 453 -0.87 -23.93 7.24
C ARG A 453 -1.44 -24.92 6.25
N THR A 454 -2.75 -24.81 6.03
CA THR A 454 -3.48 -25.58 5.04
C THR A 454 -4.29 -24.61 4.20
N VAL A 455 -4.07 -24.66 2.90
CA VAL A 455 -4.79 -23.93 1.87
C VAL A 455 -5.50 -24.96 1.02
N SER A 456 -6.78 -24.76 0.86
CA SER A 456 -7.66 -25.58 0.04
C SER A 456 -8.11 -24.77 -1.18
N PRO A 457 -8.65 -25.43 -2.22
CA PRO A 457 -9.29 -24.72 -3.32
C PRO A 457 -10.34 -23.70 -2.84
N ASN A 458 -10.70 -22.76 -3.71
CA ASN A 458 -11.71 -21.72 -3.46
C ASN A 458 -11.36 -20.71 -2.36
N TYR A 459 -10.07 -20.42 -2.16
CA TYR A 459 -9.59 -19.42 -1.19
C TYR A 459 -10.08 -19.70 0.25
N THR A 460 -10.02 -20.98 0.62
CA THR A 460 -10.31 -21.44 1.97
C THR A 460 -9.03 -21.99 2.61
N GLY A 461 -8.93 -21.90 3.93
CA GLY A 461 -7.77 -22.44 4.61
C GLY A 461 -7.73 -22.17 6.10
N LYS A 462 -6.66 -22.66 6.69
CA LYS A 462 -6.40 -22.61 8.12
C LYS A 462 -4.92 -22.34 8.37
N THR A 463 -4.63 -21.43 9.28
CA THR A 463 -3.29 -21.18 9.81
C THR A 463 -3.34 -21.32 11.32
N VAL A 464 -2.45 -22.11 11.91
CA VAL A 464 -2.32 -22.29 13.36
C VAL A 464 -0.86 -22.10 13.74
N SER A 465 -0.61 -21.27 14.75
CA SER A 465 0.70 -21.13 15.37
C SER A 465 0.56 -21.30 16.87
N GLN A 466 1.24 -22.29 17.44
CA GLN A 466 1.29 -22.55 18.87
C GLN A 466 2.70 -22.26 19.38
N TYR A 467 2.83 -21.24 20.21
CA TYR A 467 4.07 -20.81 20.84
C TYR A 467 4.30 -21.65 22.11
N VAL A 468 5.48 -22.26 22.21
CA VAL A 468 5.91 -23.05 23.36
C VAL A 468 7.25 -22.50 23.85
N ASN A 469 7.20 -21.61 24.83
CA ASN A 469 8.35 -20.89 25.39
C ASN A 469 9.32 -20.35 24.31
N PHE A 470 8.77 -19.86 23.21
CA PHE A 470 9.54 -19.47 22.04
C PHE A 470 10.31 -18.18 22.32
N SER A 471 11.62 -18.18 22.04
CA SER A 471 12.47 -17.00 22.08
C SER A 471 13.58 -17.06 21.04
N ASP A 472 13.74 -15.97 20.30
CA ASP A 472 14.86 -15.75 19.39
C ASP A 472 16.02 -14.98 20.05
N ASP A 473 15.76 -14.23 21.12
CA ASP A 473 16.71 -13.30 21.74
C ASP A 473 17.07 -13.65 23.20
N GLY A 474 16.42 -14.65 23.80
CA GLY A 474 16.60 -15.05 25.20
C GLY A 474 16.02 -14.06 26.21
N VAL A 475 15.32 -13.02 25.76
CA VAL A 475 14.77 -11.94 26.58
C VAL A 475 13.25 -11.90 26.51
N ASN A 476 12.72 -12.04 25.29
CA ASN A 476 11.30 -12.04 25.02
C ASN A 476 10.83 -13.47 24.80
N PHE A 477 9.83 -13.91 25.57
CA PHE A 477 9.30 -15.26 25.51
C PHE A 477 7.82 -15.24 25.18
N TYR A 478 7.45 -16.02 24.16
CA TYR A 478 6.09 -16.12 23.66
C TYR A 478 5.47 -17.46 24.05
N ASN A 479 4.26 -17.42 24.60
CA ASN A 479 3.45 -18.59 24.93
C ASN A 479 2.01 -18.38 24.49
N GLY A 480 1.32 -19.46 24.09
CA GLY A 480 -0.08 -19.42 23.68
C GLY A 480 -0.26 -19.70 22.18
N TYR A 481 -1.32 -19.18 21.57
CA TYR A 481 -1.66 -19.51 20.17
C TYR A 481 -2.26 -18.37 19.37
N GLU A 482 -2.18 -18.52 18.06
CA GLU A 482 -3.06 -17.86 17.10
C GLU A 482 -3.65 -18.88 16.12
N LYS A 483 -4.89 -18.65 15.70
CA LYS A 483 -5.62 -19.49 14.76
C LYS A 483 -6.38 -18.60 13.81
N LEU A 484 -6.23 -18.84 12.51
CA LEU A 484 -7.06 -18.26 11.47
C LEU A 484 -7.75 -19.39 10.74
N ASN A 485 -9.08 -19.37 10.68
CA ASN A 485 -9.86 -20.13 9.71
C ASN A 485 -10.45 -19.12 8.74
N TYR A 486 -10.05 -19.17 7.46
CA TYR A 486 -10.51 -18.23 6.46
C TYR A 486 -11.27 -18.91 5.33
N ASN A 487 -12.25 -18.19 4.81
CA ASN A 487 -13.02 -18.53 3.64
C ASN A 487 -13.49 -17.22 3.00
N TYR A 488 -13.08 -16.95 1.76
CA TYR A 488 -13.41 -15.68 1.12
C TYR A 488 -14.88 -15.54 0.74
N ALA A 489 -15.60 -16.67 0.68
CA ALA A 489 -17.03 -16.75 0.36
C ALA A 489 -17.93 -16.93 1.59
N SER A 490 -17.38 -17.08 2.81
CA SER A 490 -18.15 -17.15 4.06
C SER A 490 -17.51 -16.30 5.17
N GLU A 491 -18.02 -16.41 6.40
CA GLU A 491 -17.35 -15.82 7.56
C GLU A 491 -15.95 -16.42 7.75
N SER A 492 -15.03 -15.60 8.24
CA SER A 492 -13.66 -15.96 8.57
C SER A 492 -13.35 -15.56 10.00
N ARG A 493 -12.63 -16.40 10.74
CA ARG A 493 -12.40 -16.22 12.18
C ARG A 493 -10.92 -16.26 12.51
N TYR A 494 -10.44 -15.20 13.16
CA TYR A 494 -9.14 -15.12 13.78
C TYR A 494 -9.29 -15.16 15.31
N GLU A 495 -8.51 -16.01 15.97
CA GLU A 495 -8.47 -16.14 17.43
C GLU A 495 -7.02 -16.14 17.92
N ALA A 496 -6.79 -15.46 19.03
CA ALA A 496 -5.48 -15.36 19.63
C ALA A 496 -5.57 -15.33 21.16
N ASN A 497 -4.72 -16.11 21.80
CA ASN A 497 -4.46 -16.05 23.25
C ASN A 497 -2.95 -16.19 23.43
N ILE A 498 -2.25 -15.07 23.58
CA ILE A 498 -0.77 -15.03 23.59
C ILE A 498 -0.32 -14.20 24.78
N GLN A 499 0.70 -14.70 25.46
CA GLN A 499 1.46 -13.97 26.46
C GLN A 499 2.88 -13.77 25.97
N LEU A 500 3.32 -12.51 26.04
CA LEU A 500 4.70 -12.09 25.85
C LEU A 500 5.26 -11.68 27.22
N THR A 501 6.26 -12.40 27.70
CA THR A 501 7.06 -12.01 28.87
C THR A 501 8.43 -11.50 28.43
N GLY A 502 9.06 -10.64 29.24
CA GLY A 502 10.35 -10.02 28.91
C GLY A 502 10.40 -8.57 29.37
N ILE A 503 11.21 -7.75 28.68
CA ILE A 503 11.41 -6.33 29.03
C ILE A 503 10.11 -5.52 28.88
N LYS A 504 9.33 -5.81 27.83
CA LYS A 504 8.03 -5.17 27.57
C LYS A 504 6.96 -6.26 27.51
N PRO A 505 6.33 -6.61 28.64
CA PRO A 505 5.31 -7.64 28.64
C PRO A 505 4.10 -7.21 27.80
N GLY A 506 3.44 -8.20 27.19
CA GLY A 506 2.26 -8.02 26.37
C GLY A 506 1.31 -9.20 26.49
N GLU A 507 0.05 -8.93 26.20
CA GLU A 507 -1.03 -9.91 26.26
C GLU A 507 -1.98 -9.67 25.09
N MET A 508 -2.41 -10.73 24.43
CA MET A 508 -3.47 -10.68 23.42
C MET A 508 -4.49 -11.77 23.75
N ASN A 509 -5.75 -11.38 23.93
CA ASN A 509 -6.88 -12.29 24.07
C ASN A 509 -8.01 -11.75 23.19
N LEU A 510 -8.07 -12.25 21.96
CA LEU A 510 -8.80 -11.62 20.86
C LEU A 510 -9.51 -12.66 20.00
N ARG A 511 -10.78 -12.43 19.72
CA ARG A 511 -11.51 -13.08 18.63
C ARG A 511 -12.01 -12.01 17.66
N ALA A 512 -11.72 -12.18 16.38
CA ALA A 512 -12.21 -11.33 15.31
C ALA A 512 -12.90 -12.21 14.25
N THR A 513 -14.18 -11.95 14.00
CA THR A 513 -14.91 -12.61 12.91
C THR A 513 -15.20 -11.60 11.82
N PHE A 514 -14.72 -11.89 10.62
CA PHE A 514 -14.95 -11.10 9.42
C PHE A 514 -16.09 -11.69 8.60
N SER A 515 -16.88 -10.82 7.99
CA SER A 515 -17.82 -11.22 6.93
C SER A 515 -17.08 -11.71 5.69
N VAL A 516 -17.85 -12.17 4.70
CA VAL A 516 -17.34 -12.51 3.36
C VAL A 516 -16.43 -11.42 2.79
N LEU A 517 -15.39 -11.86 2.08
CA LEU A 517 -14.42 -10.96 1.45
C LEU A 517 -14.91 -10.50 0.05
N GLY A 518 -15.63 -11.38 -0.65
CA GLY A 518 -16.27 -11.09 -1.93
C GLY A 518 -17.71 -10.58 -1.80
N GLY A 519 -18.27 -10.04 -2.89
CA GLY A 519 -19.67 -9.60 -2.97
C GLY A 519 -19.84 -8.07 -3.00
N ALA A 520 -21.08 -7.62 -2.79
CA ALA A 520 -21.46 -6.20 -2.92
C ALA A 520 -20.78 -5.30 -1.86
N THR A 521 -20.50 -5.84 -0.66
CA THR A 521 -19.88 -5.09 0.43
C THR A 521 -18.50 -5.66 0.81
N PRO A 522 -17.47 -4.83 0.99
CA PRO A 522 -16.19 -5.21 1.60
C PRO A 522 -16.33 -5.84 2.99
N ALA A 523 -15.34 -6.65 3.39
CA ALA A 523 -15.32 -7.35 4.67
C ALA A 523 -15.57 -6.44 5.88
N LYS A 524 -16.52 -6.82 6.73
CA LYS A 524 -16.87 -6.15 8.00
C LYS A 524 -16.44 -7.02 9.19
N LEU A 525 -16.20 -6.40 10.34
CA LEU A 525 -16.16 -7.12 11.62
C LEU A 525 -17.59 -7.38 12.09
N LEU A 526 -17.84 -8.58 12.59
CA LEU A 526 -19.14 -9.05 13.05
C LEU A 526 -19.17 -9.10 14.58
N PHE A 527 -20.21 -8.55 15.19
CA PHE A 527 -20.37 -8.43 16.65
C PHE A 527 -21.67 -9.04 17.17
N ASP A 528 -22.50 -9.63 16.29
CA ASP A 528 -23.66 -10.42 16.69
C ASP A 528 -23.24 -11.62 17.57
N ILE A 529 -24.18 -12.13 18.37
CA ILE A 529 -23.91 -13.24 19.28
C ILE A 529 -23.68 -14.53 18.48
N ASP A 530 -22.58 -15.20 18.80
CA ASP A 530 -22.16 -16.48 18.23
C ASP A 530 -22.80 -17.66 18.98
N SER A 531 -22.63 -18.88 18.47
CA SER A 531 -23.21 -20.10 19.06
C SER A 531 -22.73 -20.39 20.49
N ASP A 532 -21.62 -19.79 20.94
CA ASP A 532 -21.09 -19.93 22.29
C ASP A 532 -21.59 -18.86 23.27
N GLY A 533 -22.58 -18.05 22.85
CA GLY A 533 -23.20 -17.01 23.67
C GLY A 533 -22.35 -15.74 23.82
N LYS A 534 -21.19 -15.65 23.16
CA LYS A 534 -20.34 -14.45 23.13
C LYS A 534 -20.50 -13.70 21.81
N PRO A 535 -20.15 -12.40 21.74
CA PRO A 535 -20.04 -11.72 20.45
C PRO A 535 -19.12 -12.46 19.47
N LYS A 536 -19.39 -12.38 18.18
CA LYS A 536 -18.52 -12.93 17.13
C LYS A 536 -17.14 -12.28 17.11
N SER A 537 -17.03 -11.02 17.55
CA SER A 537 -15.76 -10.32 17.75
C SER A 537 -15.74 -9.70 19.14
N TYR A 538 -14.69 -9.99 19.93
CA TYR A 538 -14.46 -9.41 21.26
C TYR A 538 -13.00 -9.54 21.66
N GLY A 539 -12.61 -8.77 22.68
CA GLY A 539 -11.32 -8.90 23.34
C GLY A 539 -10.34 -7.78 23.02
N TYR A 540 -9.08 -7.99 23.38
CA TYR A 540 -8.11 -6.91 23.46
C TYR A 540 -6.68 -7.35 23.12
N THR A 541 -5.83 -6.37 22.87
CA THR A 541 -4.38 -6.51 22.87
C THR A 541 -3.75 -5.44 23.73
N LYS A 542 -2.87 -5.84 24.65
CA LYS A 542 -2.12 -4.98 25.56
C LYS A 542 -0.63 -5.10 25.28
N TYR A 543 0.05 -3.98 25.03
CA TYR A 543 1.49 -3.94 24.87
C TYR A 543 2.04 -2.53 25.12
N GLY A 544 3.18 -2.42 25.79
CA GLY A 544 3.86 -1.13 25.99
C GLY A 544 3.01 -0.07 26.71
N GLY A 545 2.16 -0.48 27.66
CA GLY A 545 1.27 0.41 28.41
C GLY A 545 -0.01 0.83 27.66
N LYS A 546 -0.22 0.33 26.43
CA LYS A 546 -1.44 0.56 25.65
C LYS A 546 -2.32 -0.67 25.67
N THR A 547 -3.62 -0.47 25.71
CA THR A 547 -4.64 -1.51 25.48
C THR A 547 -5.54 -1.04 24.35
N LEU A 548 -5.72 -1.89 23.34
CA LEU A 548 -6.66 -1.68 22.24
C LEU A 548 -7.74 -2.75 22.29
N ASN A 549 -8.99 -2.37 22.11
CA ASN A 549 -10.14 -3.27 22.14
C ASN A 549 -10.71 -3.42 20.74
N ILE A 550 -11.21 -4.60 20.39
CA ILE A 550 -11.76 -4.82 19.04
C ILE A 550 -13.05 -4.02 18.83
N GLU A 551 -13.75 -3.72 19.91
CA GLU A 551 -14.93 -2.86 19.96
C GLU A 551 -14.59 -1.42 19.55
N ASP A 552 -13.33 -0.99 19.63
CA ASP A 552 -12.90 0.31 19.11
C ASP A 552 -13.02 0.37 17.57
N LEU A 553 -13.13 -0.78 16.90
CA LEU A 553 -13.37 -0.94 15.46
C LEU A 553 -14.86 -1.10 15.09
N LEU A 554 -15.76 -0.94 16.06
CA LEU A 554 -17.19 -0.86 15.81
C LEU A 554 -17.50 0.46 15.08
N GLN A 555 -18.37 0.38 14.07
CA GLN A 555 -18.81 1.52 13.25
C GLN A 555 -20.09 2.12 13.80
#